data_AF-A0A9E1NYW3-F1
#
_entry.id   AF-A0A9E1NYW3-F1
#
_cell.length_a   1.000
_cell.length_b   1.000
_cell.length_c   1.000
_cell.angle_alpha   90.00
_cell.angle_beta   90.00
_cell.angle_gamma   90.00
#
_symmetry.space_group_name_H-M   'P 1'
#
loop_
_entity.id
_entity.type
_entity.pdbx_description
1 polymer ?
#
loop_
_entity_poly.entity_id
_entity_poly.type
_entity_poly.pdbx_seq_one_letter_code
_entity_poly.pdbx_strand_id
1 'polypeptide(L)'
;GGQGSAVRCPNLGQFGDKFELAIGARAVERAKERSEETGVHYTATDYLVESLANPSAYVVEGYKDEMAIVYAPPISLNMDEIKAVLSYLQSQGGDLDMEALENPSEVSLEFFNRILAASAAGGGDPGNGEEVFADNCMDCHLLNGEGEEIGPDLTGIAAKGLKYISESVTAPAKSITEGYETWDVTQHDGRKLIGIKSREDANEVEIVRDTGEIIVIAKADIKEIVQDETRSIMPDDLTEALTIKDFQDVQAFLMMQKGE
;
A
#
# COMPACT_ATOMS: atom_id res chain seq x y z
N GLY A 1 -27.93 -11.93 -6.16
CA GLY A 1 -28.32 -12.93 -7.17
C GLY A 1 -27.27 -14.03 -7.17
N GLY A 2 -27.68 -15.30 -7.25
CA GLY A 2 -26.79 -16.47 -7.23
C GLY A 2 -25.90 -16.62 -8.47
N GLN A 3 -25.29 -15.52 -8.91
CA GLN A 3 -24.31 -15.46 -10.00
C GLN A 3 -22.90 -15.13 -9.50
N GLY A 4 -22.74 -14.96 -8.19
CA GLY A 4 -21.45 -14.87 -7.50
C GLY A 4 -21.52 -15.68 -6.21
N SER A 5 -20.69 -16.72 -6.13
CA SER A 5 -20.16 -17.23 -4.85
C SER A 5 -18.89 -18.01 -5.18
N ALA A 6 -17.77 -17.56 -4.64
CA ALA A 6 -16.41 -18.03 -4.87
C ALA A 6 -16.10 -19.44 -4.31
N VAL A 7 -17.03 -20.39 -4.43
CA VAL A 7 -16.81 -21.81 -4.05
C VAL A 7 -16.46 -22.67 -5.27
N ARG A 8 -16.69 -22.17 -6.49
CA ARG A 8 -16.31 -22.78 -7.76
C ARG A 8 -16.08 -21.65 -8.74
N CYS A 9 -14.87 -21.47 -9.27
CA CYS A 9 -14.68 -20.69 -10.50
C CYS A 9 -15.81 -21.10 -11.47
N PRO A 10 -16.58 -20.16 -12.05
CA PRO A 10 -17.58 -20.56 -13.01
C PRO A 10 -16.82 -21.19 -14.17
N ASN A 11 -16.96 -22.50 -14.30
CA ASN A 11 -16.65 -23.22 -15.52
C ASN A 11 -15.17 -23.28 -15.94
N LEU A 12 -14.23 -23.50 -15.01
CA LEU A 12 -12.88 -23.93 -15.38
C LEU A 12 -13.00 -25.27 -16.16
N GLY A 13 -12.97 -25.20 -17.49
CA GLY A 13 -13.14 -26.36 -18.39
C GLY A 13 -14.58 -26.82 -18.69
N GLN A 14 -15.64 -26.12 -18.25
CA GLN A 14 -17.05 -26.48 -18.58
C GLN A 14 -17.70 -25.48 -19.55
N PHE A 15 -17.79 -25.85 -20.82
CA PHE A 15 -18.32 -24.98 -21.87
C PHE A 15 -19.80 -25.25 -22.12
N GLY A 16 -20.59 -24.20 -22.30
CA GLY A 16 -22.05 -24.25 -22.48
C GLY A 16 -22.61 -22.88 -22.83
N ASP A 17 -23.94 -22.75 -22.93
CA ASP A 17 -24.63 -21.60 -23.54
C ASP A 17 -24.28 -20.19 -23.00
N LYS A 18 -23.66 -20.08 -21.81
CA LYS A 18 -23.21 -18.81 -21.21
C LYS A 18 -21.76 -18.44 -21.49
N PHE A 19 -20.90 -19.41 -21.80
CA PHE A 19 -19.48 -19.22 -22.07
C PHE A 19 -19.07 -20.17 -23.19
N GLU A 20 -19.11 -19.66 -24.41
CA GLU A 20 -18.86 -20.45 -25.64
C GLU A 20 -17.38 -20.81 -25.82
N LEU A 21 -16.49 -19.99 -25.26
CA LEU A 21 -15.04 -20.16 -25.35
C LEU A 21 -14.40 -20.43 -24.00
N ALA A 22 -13.32 -21.21 -24.03
CA ALA A 22 -12.45 -21.43 -22.88
C ALA A 22 -11.69 -20.15 -22.49
N ILE A 23 -11.29 -20.04 -21.22
CA ILE A 23 -10.75 -18.78 -20.67
C ILE A 23 -9.50 -18.29 -21.43
N GLY A 24 -8.62 -19.20 -21.86
CA GLY A 24 -7.45 -18.85 -22.67
C GLY A 24 -7.84 -18.33 -24.05
N ALA A 25 -8.81 -18.95 -24.72
CA ALA A 25 -9.32 -18.47 -26.02
C ALA A 25 -10.04 -17.12 -25.88
N ARG A 26 -10.84 -16.96 -24.82
CA ARG A 26 -11.63 -15.76 -24.54
C ARG A 26 -10.76 -14.56 -24.14
N ALA A 27 -9.60 -14.81 -23.52
CA ALA A 27 -8.66 -13.75 -23.15
C ALA A 27 -8.24 -12.89 -24.35
N VAL A 28 -8.18 -13.47 -25.56
CA VAL A 28 -7.87 -12.73 -26.79
C VAL A 28 -8.98 -11.72 -27.13
N GLU A 29 -10.25 -12.11 -27.00
CA GLU A 29 -11.38 -11.22 -27.26
C GLU A 29 -11.47 -10.13 -26.18
N ARG A 30 -11.29 -10.51 -24.92
CA ARG A 30 -11.30 -9.56 -23.80
C ARG A 30 -10.15 -8.57 -23.86
N ALA A 31 -8.96 -8.98 -24.28
CA ALA A 31 -7.83 -8.08 -24.48
C ALA A 31 -8.15 -7.01 -25.54
N LYS A 32 -8.86 -7.37 -26.62
CA LYS A 32 -9.29 -6.39 -27.64
C LYS A 32 -10.30 -5.39 -27.07
N GLU A 33 -11.33 -5.88 -26.39
CA GLU A 33 -12.32 -5.01 -25.71
C GLU A 33 -11.65 -4.06 -24.72
N ARG A 34 -10.72 -4.59 -23.90
CA ARG A 34 -9.94 -3.82 -22.95
C ARG A 34 -9.03 -2.79 -23.63
N SER A 35 -8.47 -3.12 -24.79
CA SER A 35 -7.67 -2.19 -25.57
C SER A 35 -8.49 -1.03 -26.12
N GLU A 36 -9.71 -1.30 -26.58
CA GLU A 36 -10.63 -0.29 -27.08
C GLU A 36 -11.14 0.61 -25.95
N GLU A 37 -11.41 0.04 -24.77
CA GLU A 37 -11.86 0.77 -23.58
C GLU A 37 -10.77 1.72 -23.03
N THR A 38 -9.54 1.22 -22.90
CA THR A 38 -8.44 1.95 -22.25
C THR A 38 -7.61 2.81 -23.21
N GLY A 39 -7.67 2.51 -24.52
CA GLY A 39 -6.79 3.13 -25.53
C GLY A 39 -5.35 2.61 -25.50
N VAL A 40 -5.03 1.65 -24.63
CA VAL A 40 -3.72 0.98 -24.53
C VAL A 40 -3.80 -0.37 -25.21
N HIS A 41 -2.75 -0.84 -25.88
CA HIS A 41 -2.76 -2.16 -26.50
C HIS A 41 -2.54 -3.27 -25.46
N TYR A 42 -3.54 -4.14 -25.28
CA TYR A 42 -3.47 -5.33 -24.43
C TYR A 42 -3.29 -6.60 -25.28
N THR A 43 -2.36 -7.47 -24.86
CA THR A 43 -2.32 -8.87 -25.29
C THR A 43 -3.24 -9.73 -24.41
N ALA A 44 -3.47 -10.98 -24.83
CA ALA A 44 -4.19 -11.96 -24.00
C ALA A 44 -3.48 -12.20 -22.66
N THR A 45 -2.14 -12.19 -22.65
CA THR A 45 -1.34 -12.29 -21.43
C THR A 45 -1.55 -11.08 -20.53
N ASP A 46 -1.49 -9.87 -21.08
CA ASP A 46 -1.71 -8.63 -20.31
C ASP A 46 -3.09 -8.62 -19.65
N TYR A 47 -4.12 -9.01 -20.41
CA TYR A 47 -5.48 -9.09 -19.87
C TYR A 47 -5.59 -10.10 -18.72
N LEU A 48 -4.96 -11.28 -18.83
CA LEU A 48 -4.97 -12.28 -17.77
C LEU A 48 -4.18 -11.82 -16.55
N VAL A 49 -3.04 -11.15 -16.74
CA VAL A 49 -2.24 -10.58 -15.67
C VAL A 49 -3.04 -9.51 -14.91
N GLU A 50 -3.63 -8.55 -15.61
CA GLU A 50 -4.50 -7.53 -15.02
C GLU A 50 -5.70 -8.18 -14.31
N SER A 51 -6.36 -9.17 -14.92
CA SER A 51 -7.53 -9.84 -14.34
C SER A 51 -7.23 -10.54 -13.01
N LEU A 52 -6.01 -11.07 -12.85
CA LEU A 52 -5.59 -11.71 -11.60
C LEU A 52 -5.11 -10.67 -10.57
N ALA A 53 -4.38 -9.65 -11.02
CA ALA A 53 -3.77 -8.66 -10.15
C ALA A 53 -4.75 -7.55 -9.71
N ASN A 54 -5.76 -7.26 -10.51
CA ASN A 54 -6.77 -6.23 -10.28
C ASN A 54 -8.13 -6.69 -10.86
N PRO A 55 -8.79 -7.68 -10.23
CA PRO A 55 -10.03 -8.26 -10.75
C PRO A 55 -11.19 -7.25 -10.84
N SER A 56 -11.17 -6.20 -10.03
CA SER A 56 -12.16 -5.11 -10.05
C SER A 56 -12.01 -4.16 -11.24
N ALA A 57 -10.89 -4.20 -11.95
CA ALA A 57 -10.63 -3.35 -13.11
C ALA A 57 -11.60 -3.59 -14.27
N TYR A 58 -12.17 -4.80 -14.34
CA TYR A 58 -13.10 -5.22 -15.37
C TYR A 58 -14.12 -6.23 -14.83
N VAL A 59 -15.28 -5.73 -14.41
CA VAL A 59 -16.41 -6.55 -13.94
C VAL A 59 -17.42 -6.73 -15.07
N VAL A 60 -17.66 -7.98 -15.46
CA VAL A 60 -18.63 -8.31 -16.51
C VAL A 60 -20.04 -7.90 -16.09
N GLU A 61 -20.79 -7.27 -16.99
CA GLU A 61 -22.18 -6.88 -16.74
C GLU A 61 -23.02 -8.05 -16.21
N GLY A 62 -23.77 -7.81 -15.13
CA GLY A 62 -24.59 -8.82 -14.45
C GLY A 62 -23.85 -9.65 -13.41
N TYR A 63 -22.52 -9.54 -13.31
CA TYR A 63 -21.73 -10.13 -12.24
C TYR A 63 -21.44 -9.10 -11.15
N LYS A 64 -21.26 -9.60 -9.93
CA LYS A 64 -20.78 -8.79 -8.82
C LYS A 64 -19.26 -8.82 -8.79
N ASP A 65 -18.69 -7.75 -8.28
CA ASP A 65 -17.29 -7.71 -7.91
C ASP A 65 -17.06 -8.52 -6.63
N GLU A 66 -16.63 -9.77 -6.77
CA GLU A 66 -16.42 -10.71 -5.65
C GLU A 66 -15.07 -11.45 -5.76
N MET A 67 -14.27 -11.15 -6.79
CA MET A 67 -12.99 -11.81 -6.98
C MET A 67 -11.92 -11.17 -6.11
N ALA A 68 -11.26 -11.98 -5.28
CA ALA A 68 -10.15 -11.50 -4.45
C ALA A 68 -8.87 -11.30 -5.29
N ILE A 69 -8.07 -10.31 -4.89
CA ILE A 69 -6.73 -10.07 -5.44
C ILE A 69 -5.84 -11.28 -5.11
N VAL A 70 -5.25 -11.90 -6.14
CA VAL A 70 -4.62 -13.22 -5.95
C VAL A 70 -3.32 -13.20 -5.16
N TYR A 71 -2.60 -12.09 -5.17
CA TYR A 71 -1.35 -11.92 -4.41
C TYR A 71 -1.58 -11.39 -2.98
N ALA A 72 -2.85 -11.14 -2.61
CA ALA A 72 -3.24 -10.62 -1.30
C ALA A 72 -3.99 -11.69 -0.49
N PRO A 73 -4.06 -11.56 0.85
CA PRO A 73 -4.83 -12.49 1.67
C PRO A 73 -6.31 -12.44 1.28
N PRO A 74 -7.01 -13.58 1.25
CA PRO A 74 -6.60 -14.87 1.80
C PRO A 74 -5.83 -15.77 0.83
N ILE A 75 -5.59 -15.36 -0.42
CA ILE A 75 -5.00 -16.23 -1.45
C ILE A 75 -3.46 -16.18 -1.39
N SER A 76 -2.88 -14.98 -1.32
CA SER A 76 -1.46 -14.72 -1.09
C SER A 76 -0.51 -15.51 -2.01
N LEU A 77 -0.85 -15.64 -3.30
CA LEU A 77 0.02 -16.31 -4.27
C LEU A 77 1.31 -15.53 -4.47
N ASN A 78 2.42 -16.24 -4.50
CA ASN A 78 3.70 -15.67 -4.92
C ASN A 78 3.82 -15.59 -6.45
N MET A 79 4.88 -14.94 -6.95
CA MET A 79 5.08 -14.73 -8.38
C MET A 79 5.11 -16.04 -9.19
N ASP A 80 5.76 -17.09 -8.68
CA ASP A 80 5.86 -18.37 -9.40
C ASP A 80 4.50 -19.07 -9.45
N GLU A 81 3.72 -18.99 -8.37
CA GLU A 81 2.36 -19.53 -8.31
C GLU A 81 1.42 -18.76 -9.27
N ILE A 82 1.54 -17.44 -9.33
CA ILE A 82 0.76 -16.61 -10.27
C ILE A 82 1.13 -16.95 -11.72
N LYS A 83 2.43 -17.06 -12.04
CA LYS A 83 2.86 -17.51 -13.38
C LYS A 83 2.33 -18.89 -13.71
N ALA A 84 2.34 -19.83 -12.76
CA ALA A 84 1.77 -21.16 -12.96
C ALA A 84 0.25 -21.12 -13.22
N VAL A 85 -0.49 -20.27 -12.48
CA VAL A 85 -1.93 -20.05 -12.73
C VAL A 85 -2.14 -19.44 -14.12
N LEU A 86 -1.39 -18.40 -14.50
CA LEU A 86 -1.48 -17.78 -15.82
C LEU A 86 -1.22 -18.77 -16.95
N SER A 87 -0.14 -19.56 -16.85
CA SER A 87 0.17 -20.64 -17.81
C SER A 87 -0.95 -21.67 -17.88
N TYR A 88 -1.53 -22.06 -16.74
CA TYR A 88 -2.67 -22.97 -16.72
C TYR A 88 -3.89 -22.36 -17.41
N LEU A 89 -4.24 -21.10 -17.13
CA LEU A 89 -5.38 -20.42 -17.76
C LEU A 89 -5.20 -20.27 -19.26
N GLN A 90 -3.99 -19.91 -19.73
CA GLN A 90 -3.65 -19.86 -21.15
C GLN A 90 -3.82 -21.25 -21.80
N SER A 91 -3.37 -22.32 -21.14
CA SER A 91 -3.51 -23.69 -21.65
C SER A 91 -4.97 -24.14 -21.87
N GLN A 92 -5.94 -23.45 -21.26
CA GLN A 92 -7.37 -23.69 -21.50
C GLN A 92 -7.82 -23.00 -22.80
N GLY A 93 -7.35 -23.51 -23.94
CA GLY A 93 -7.78 -23.14 -25.28
C GLY A 93 -7.16 -21.88 -25.88
N GLY A 94 -6.23 -21.23 -25.18
CA GLY A 94 -5.42 -20.14 -25.71
C GLY A 94 -4.01 -20.59 -26.11
N ASP A 95 -3.21 -19.65 -26.60
CA ASP A 95 -1.79 -19.85 -26.86
C ASP A 95 -0.99 -19.64 -25.57
N LEU A 96 -0.17 -20.63 -25.22
CA LEU A 96 0.77 -20.53 -24.10
C LEU A 96 1.91 -19.59 -24.48
N ASP A 97 1.99 -18.44 -23.84
CA ASP A 97 3.00 -17.42 -24.11
C ASP A 97 3.96 -17.29 -22.92
N MET A 98 4.91 -18.23 -22.86
CA MET A 98 5.93 -18.25 -21.81
C MET A 98 6.90 -17.06 -21.93
N GLU A 99 7.13 -16.56 -23.15
CA GLU A 99 8.02 -15.43 -23.37
C GLU A 99 7.45 -14.16 -22.73
N ALA A 100 6.14 -13.91 -22.88
CA ALA A 100 5.48 -12.78 -22.22
C ALA A 100 5.41 -12.90 -20.69
N LEU A 101 5.45 -14.12 -20.12
CA LEU A 101 5.50 -14.32 -18.66
C LEU A 101 6.91 -14.15 -18.09
N GLU A 102 7.94 -14.41 -18.88
CA GLU A 102 9.34 -14.19 -18.51
C GLU A 102 9.78 -12.75 -18.76
N ASN A 103 9.32 -12.17 -19.88
CA ASN A 103 9.63 -10.82 -20.34
C ASN A 103 8.31 -10.04 -20.55
N PRO A 104 7.71 -9.53 -19.46
CA PRO A 104 6.40 -8.89 -19.53
C PRO A 104 6.44 -7.59 -20.33
N SER A 105 5.32 -7.27 -20.99
CA SER A 105 5.07 -5.95 -21.54
C SER A 105 5.06 -4.88 -20.44
N GLU A 106 5.07 -3.59 -20.80
CA GLU A 106 4.94 -2.50 -19.81
C GLU A 106 3.65 -2.64 -18.98
N VAL A 107 2.55 -3.07 -19.59
CA VAL A 107 1.26 -3.30 -18.92
C VAL A 107 1.40 -4.40 -17.87
N SER A 108 1.91 -5.57 -18.26
CA SER A 108 2.09 -6.71 -17.33
C SER A 108 3.15 -6.42 -16.26
N LEU A 109 4.20 -5.67 -16.61
CA LEU A 109 5.31 -5.34 -15.71
C LEU A 109 4.83 -4.50 -14.52
N GLU A 110 3.89 -3.57 -14.74
CA GLU A 110 3.28 -2.80 -13.67
C GLU A 110 2.67 -3.72 -12.60
N PHE A 111 1.82 -4.66 -13.01
CA PHE A 111 1.16 -5.59 -12.10
C PHE A 111 2.14 -6.58 -11.46
N PHE A 112 3.14 -7.05 -12.20
CA PHE A 112 4.18 -7.92 -11.64
C PHE A 112 5.01 -7.21 -10.57
N ASN A 113 5.29 -5.92 -10.74
CA ASN A 113 5.94 -5.14 -9.71
C ASN A 113 5.08 -5.01 -8.43
N ARG A 114 3.75 -4.87 -8.57
CA ARG A 114 2.82 -4.88 -7.42
C ARG A 114 2.84 -6.23 -6.69
N ILE A 115 2.78 -7.34 -7.43
CA ILE A 115 2.87 -8.69 -6.89
C ILE A 115 4.19 -8.91 -6.13
N LEU A 116 5.31 -8.50 -6.72
CA LEU A 116 6.63 -8.64 -6.10
C LEU A 116 6.75 -7.76 -4.85
N ALA A 117 6.20 -6.55 -4.87
CA ALA A 117 6.17 -5.67 -3.70
C ALA A 117 5.33 -6.29 -2.57
N ALA A 118 4.12 -6.79 -2.88
CA ALA A 118 3.26 -7.46 -1.90
C ALA A 118 3.92 -8.71 -1.31
N SER A 119 4.53 -9.55 -2.16
CA SER A 119 5.24 -10.74 -1.71
C SER A 119 6.47 -10.40 -0.84
N ALA A 120 7.24 -9.37 -1.23
CA ALA A 120 8.37 -8.88 -0.44
C ALA A 120 7.94 -8.27 0.91
N ALA A 121 6.75 -7.67 0.97
CA ALA A 121 6.15 -7.11 2.18
C ALA A 121 5.49 -8.15 3.10
N GLY A 122 5.69 -9.44 2.84
CA GLY A 122 5.12 -10.52 3.67
C GLY A 122 3.70 -10.92 3.30
N GLY A 123 3.21 -10.49 2.13
CA GLY A 123 1.94 -10.93 1.55
C GLY A 123 0.71 -10.15 2.02
N GLY A 124 0.88 -8.91 2.49
CA GLY A 124 -0.22 -7.98 2.78
C GLY A 124 -0.91 -7.46 1.50
N ASP A 125 -2.15 -7.02 1.64
CA ASP A 125 -2.97 -6.38 0.60
C ASP A 125 -2.65 -4.87 0.51
N PRO A 126 -2.02 -4.38 -0.57
CA PRO A 126 -1.72 -2.95 -0.71
C PRO A 126 -2.97 -2.08 -0.85
N GLY A 127 -4.08 -2.63 -1.37
CA GLY A 127 -5.33 -1.87 -1.52
C GLY A 127 -5.97 -1.58 -0.16
N ASN A 128 -6.12 -2.61 0.69
CA ASN A 128 -6.51 -2.41 2.09
C ASN A 128 -5.45 -1.60 2.86
N GLY A 129 -4.18 -1.75 2.51
CA GLY A 129 -3.08 -0.99 3.11
C GLY A 129 -3.17 0.51 2.87
N GLU A 130 -3.70 0.94 1.73
CA GLU A 130 -4.00 2.34 1.43
C GLU A 130 -5.10 2.88 2.36
N GLU A 131 -6.18 2.11 2.56
CA GLU A 131 -7.26 2.48 3.50
C GLU A 131 -6.74 2.57 4.94
N VAL A 132 -5.96 1.58 5.37
CA VAL A 132 -5.33 1.58 6.70
C VAL A 132 -4.38 2.77 6.86
N PHE A 133 -3.62 3.13 5.82
CA PHE A 133 -2.76 4.31 5.82
C PHE A 133 -3.57 5.59 5.98
N ALA A 134 -4.67 5.72 5.24
CA ALA A 134 -5.55 6.87 5.34
C ALA A 134 -6.15 7.03 6.74
N ASP A 135 -6.58 5.93 7.36
CA ASP A 135 -7.24 5.96 8.66
C ASP A 135 -6.29 6.16 9.85
N ASN A 136 -5.01 5.79 9.71
CA ASN A 136 -4.09 5.70 10.86
C ASN A 136 -2.79 6.50 10.70
N CYS A 137 -2.45 6.94 9.49
CA CYS A 137 -1.15 7.55 9.20
C CYS A 137 -1.26 8.95 8.59
N MET A 138 -2.28 9.21 7.77
CA MET A 138 -2.44 10.50 7.06
C MET A 138 -2.69 11.69 7.98
N ASP A 139 -3.22 11.47 9.19
CA ASP A 139 -3.39 12.51 10.21
C ASP A 139 -2.07 13.14 10.66
N CYS A 140 -0.95 12.46 10.42
CA CYS A 140 0.38 12.94 10.79
C CYS A 140 1.38 12.97 9.64
N HIS A 141 1.21 12.14 8.61
CA HIS A 141 2.21 11.97 7.55
C HIS A 141 1.70 12.39 6.19
N LEU A 142 2.58 13.08 5.45
CA LEU A 142 2.40 13.31 4.03
C LEU A 142 2.73 12.06 3.21
N LEU A 143 1.98 11.87 2.13
CA LEU A 143 2.30 10.95 1.05
C LEU A 143 1.88 11.58 -0.28
N ASN A 144 2.83 11.79 -1.19
CA ASN A 144 2.64 12.45 -2.48
C ASN A 144 1.93 13.82 -2.38
N GLY A 145 2.14 14.54 -1.28
CA GLY A 145 1.52 15.84 -1.01
C GLY A 145 0.11 15.80 -0.40
N GLU A 146 -0.40 14.62 -0.04
CA GLU A 146 -1.65 14.44 0.70
C GLU A 146 -1.40 14.03 2.15
N GLY A 147 -2.23 14.48 3.09
CA GLY A 147 -2.07 14.27 4.54
C GLY A 147 -1.61 15.53 5.28
N GLU A 148 -1.14 15.34 6.52
CA GLU A 148 -0.64 16.43 7.37
C GLU A 148 0.89 16.36 7.54
N GLU A 149 1.52 17.52 7.77
CA GLU A 149 2.97 17.66 7.92
C GLU A 149 3.37 17.75 9.41
N ILE A 150 2.93 16.80 10.22
CA ILE A 150 3.33 16.69 11.64
C ILE A 150 4.55 15.78 11.76
N GLY A 151 4.52 14.65 11.06
CA GLY A 151 5.59 13.69 10.90
C GLY A 151 6.27 13.80 9.52
N PRO A 152 7.35 13.03 9.30
CA PRO A 152 8.09 13.06 8.04
C PRO A 152 7.24 12.64 6.85
N ASP A 153 7.47 13.27 5.69
CA ASP A 153 6.93 12.84 4.41
C ASP A 153 7.38 11.40 4.09
N LEU A 154 6.41 10.55 3.79
CA LEU A 154 6.59 9.14 3.48
C LEU A 154 6.66 8.87 1.96
N THR A 155 6.63 9.92 1.14
CA THR A 155 6.91 9.82 -0.29
C THR A 155 8.28 9.17 -0.51
N GLY A 156 8.30 8.05 -1.23
CA GLY A 156 9.52 7.30 -1.49
C GLY A 156 10.05 6.43 -0.35
N ILE A 157 9.27 6.23 0.72
CA ILE A 157 9.68 5.46 1.89
C ILE A 157 10.10 4.01 1.57
N ALA A 158 9.63 3.44 0.47
CA ALA A 158 10.05 2.11 0.01
C ALA A 158 11.58 1.96 -0.10
N ALA A 159 12.32 3.04 -0.36
CA ALA A 159 13.78 3.05 -0.41
C ALA A 159 14.46 2.71 0.92
N LYS A 160 13.78 2.92 2.05
CA LYS A 160 14.27 2.55 3.39
C LYS A 160 14.09 1.06 3.68
N GLY A 161 13.19 0.40 2.94
CA GLY A 161 12.93 -1.04 3.01
C GLY A 161 12.04 -1.48 4.18
N LEU A 162 11.50 -2.68 4.05
CA LEU A 162 10.46 -3.23 4.94
C LEU A 162 10.87 -3.24 6.41
N LYS A 163 12.13 -3.59 6.70
CA LYS A 163 12.62 -3.65 8.08
C LYS A 163 12.53 -2.28 8.76
N TYR A 164 12.92 -1.22 8.05
CA TYR A 164 12.84 0.14 8.59
C TYR A 164 11.38 0.51 8.86
N ILE A 165 10.51 0.32 7.87
CA ILE A 165 9.07 0.63 7.98
C ILE A 165 8.43 -0.12 9.17
N SER A 166 8.71 -1.42 9.28
CA SER A 166 8.17 -2.25 10.36
C SER A 166 8.68 -1.83 11.74
N GLU A 167 9.97 -1.50 11.86
CA GLU A 167 10.55 -1.00 13.12
C GLU A 167 10.01 0.40 13.48
N SER A 168 9.80 1.29 12.49
CA SER A 168 9.24 2.62 12.73
C SER A 168 7.81 2.56 13.28
N VAL A 169 6.97 1.65 12.79
CA VAL A 169 5.60 1.50 13.29
C VAL A 169 5.55 0.78 14.65
N THR A 170 6.42 -0.22 14.87
CA THR A 170 6.40 -1.02 16.12
C THR A 170 7.19 -0.43 17.27
N ALA A 171 8.16 0.43 16.96
CA ALA A 171 9.05 1.04 17.93
C ALA A 171 9.45 2.46 17.46
N PRO A 172 8.50 3.40 17.41
CA PRO A 172 8.72 4.73 16.82
C PRO A 172 9.84 5.54 17.50
N ALA A 173 10.07 5.34 18.79
CA ALA A 173 11.16 5.98 19.54
C ALA A 173 12.55 5.41 19.24
N LYS A 174 12.66 4.26 18.56
CA LYS A 174 13.95 3.59 18.31
C LYS A 174 14.82 4.31 17.28
N SER A 175 14.18 4.99 16.32
CA SER A 175 14.87 5.72 15.26
C SER A 175 13.99 6.88 14.82
N ILE A 176 14.30 8.08 15.32
CA ILE A 176 13.59 9.30 14.97
C ILE A 176 14.30 9.98 13.79
N THR A 177 13.53 10.41 12.80
CA THR A 177 14.05 11.14 11.64
C THR A 177 14.55 12.52 12.08
N GLU A 178 15.67 12.96 11.51
CA GLU A 178 16.25 14.28 11.79
C GLU A 178 15.22 15.39 11.52
N GLY A 179 15.08 16.33 12.47
CA GLY A 179 14.08 17.39 12.43
C GLY A 179 12.71 17.03 13.04
N TYR A 180 12.50 15.76 13.40
CA TYR A 180 11.28 15.28 14.07
C TYR A 180 11.55 14.79 15.50
N GLU A 181 12.64 15.23 16.11
CA GLU A 181 12.99 14.87 17.48
C GLU A 181 11.95 15.42 18.47
N THR A 182 11.68 14.65 19.51
CA THR A 182 10.78 15.07 20.59
C THR A 182 11.52 15.92 21.60
N TRP A 183 10.93 17.05 22.01
CA TRP A 183 11.49 17.99 22.97
C TRP A 183 10.53 18.23 24.13
N ASP A 184 11.07 18.18 25.35
CA ASP A 184 10.40 18.58 26.57
C ASP A 184 10.76 20.04 26.89
N VAL A 185 9.77 20.92 26.86
CA VAL A 185 9.90 22.34 27.23
C VAL A 185 9.23 22.57 28.58
N THR A 186 10.00 23.00 29.57
CA THR A 186 9.48 23.45 30.87
C THR A 186 9.59 24.97 30.95
N GLN A 187 8.47 25.65 31.19
CA GLN A 187 8.42 27.10 31.35
C GLN A 187 8.64 27.52 32.80
N HIS A 188 8.95 28.80 33.01
CA HIS A 188 9.14 29.37 34.35
C HIS A 188 7.89 29.33 35.23
N ASP A 189 6.70 29.32 34.63
CA ASP A 189 5.42 29.16 35.32
C ASP A 189 5.09 27.70 35.71
N GLY A 190 5.97 26.75 35.36
CA GLY A 190 5.85 25.33 35.67
C GLY A 190 5.05 24.53 34.64
N ARG A 191 4.50 25.16 33.58
CA ARG A 191 3.88 24.42 32.47
C ARG A 191 4.95 23.60 31.73
N LYS A 192 4.55 22.39 31.33
CA LYS A 192 5.36 21.50 30.49
C LYS A 192 4.67 21.28 29.16
N LEU A 193 5.45 21.35 28.10
CA LEU A 193 5.03 21.11 26.72
C LEU A 193 5.96 20.07 26.12
N ILE A 194 5.40 19.19 25.32
CA ILE A 194 6.11 18.09 24.66
C ILE A 194 5.74 18.15 23.19
N GLY A 195 6.71 18.11 22.29
CA GLY A 195 6.42 18.08 20.86
C GLY A 195 7.66 18.15 20.00
N ILE A 196 7.47 18.32 18.69
CA ILE A 196 8.57 18.52 17.74
C ILE A 196 8.95 19.98 17.73
N LYS A 197 10.26 20.26 17.75
CA LYS A 197 10.77 21.62 17.60
C LYS A 197 10.89 21.97 16.12
N SER A 198 9.82 22.50 15.52
CA SER A 198 9.77 22.85 14.09
C SER A 198 10.68 24.03 13.75
N ARG A 199 10.82 24.98 14.69
CA ARG A 199 11.64 26.17 14.49
C ARG A 199 12.20 26.71 15.79
N GLU A 200 13.41 27.25 15.71
CA GLU A 200 14.04 27.99 16.80
C GLU A 200 14.76 29.21 16.23
N ASP A 201 14.48 30.40 16.78
CA ASP A 201 15.21 31.61 16.46
C ASP A 201 15.84 32.25 17.72
N ALA A 202 16.32 33.49 17.61
CA ALA A 202 17.02 34.16 18.70
C ALA A 202 16.11 34.42 19.92
N ASN A 203 14.79 34.55 19.73
CA ASN A 203 13.86 34.97 20.77
C ASN A 203 12.80 33.93 21.08
N GLU A 204 12.43 33.08 20.12
CA GLU A 204 11.29 32.18 20.22
C GLU A 204 11.64 30.75 19.81
N VAL A 205 10.88 29.81 20.35
CA VAL A 205 10.88 28.40 19.97
C VAL A 205 9.46 28.03 19.58
N GLU A 206 9.33 27.34 18.45
CA GLU A 206 8.06 26.79 17.97
C GLU A 206 8.03 25.29 18.22
N ILE A 207 6.97 24.83 18.89
CA ILE A 207 6.75 23.43 19.22
C ILE A 207 5.44 22.98 18.57
N VAL A 208 5.51 21.93 17.75
CA VAL A 208 4.36 21.25 17.15
C VAL A 208 3.95 20.10 18.04
N ARG A 209 2.69 20.09 18.48
CA ARG A 209 2.11 19.03 19.31
C ARG A 209 1.70 17.84 18.45
N ASP A 210 1.44 16.72 19.10
CA ASP A 210 0.86 15.49 18.51
C ASP A 210 -0.47 15.76 17.80
N THR A 211 -1.23 16.73 18.28
CA THR A 211 -2.48 17.21 17.67
C THR A 211 -2.30 18.12 16.45
N GLY A 212 -1.06 18.44 16.06
CA GLY A 212 -0.75 19.44 15.03
C GLY A 212 -0.80 20.89 15.53
N GLU A 213 -1.15 21.12 16.81
CA GLU A 213 -1.14 22.47 17.39
C GLU A 213 0.29 23.04 17.43
N ILE A 214 0.45 24.23 16.84
CA ILE A 214 1.71 24.97 16.84
C ILE A 214 1.71 25.95 18.02
N ILE A 215 2.67 25.78 18.95
CA ILE A 215 2.85 26.65 20.11
C ILE A 215 4.16 27.41 20.00
N VAL A 216 4.07 28.73 19.95
CA VAL A 216 5.23 29.63 19.97
C VAL A 216 5.50 30.08 21.40
N ILE A 217 6.73 29.89 21.86
CA ILE A 217 7.17 30.18 23.23
C ILE A 217 8.36 31.13 23.18
N ALA A 218 8.27 32.26 23.88
CA ALA A 218 9.43 33.12 24.06
C ALA A 218 10.49 32.41 24.90
N LYS A 219 11.75 32.41 24.46
CA LYS A 219 12.88 31.82 25.19
C LYS A 219 13.06 32.40 26.59
N ALA A 220 12.64 33.65 26.79
CA ALA A 220 12.63 34.29 28.10
C ALA A 220 11.67 33.62 29.11
N ASP A 221 10.66 32.91 28.62
CA ASP A 221 9.69 32.17 29.44
C ASP A 221 10.09 30.70 29.65
N ILE A 222 11.11 30.22 28.93
CA ILE A 222 11.61 28.84 29.00
C ILE A 222 12.61 28.70 30.15
N LYS A 223 12.29 27.82 31.09
CA LYS A 223 13.19 27.43 32.17
C LYS A 223 14.21 26.38 31.69
N GLU A 224 13.74 25.41 30.91
CA GLU A 224 14.51 24.26 30.47
C GLU A 224 13.91 23.71 29.17
N ILE A 225 14.76 23.34 28.22
CA ILE A 225 14.41 22.64 26.99
C ILE A 225 15.39 21.50 26.78
N VAL A 226 14.89 20.28 26.69
CA VAL A 226 15.71 19.06 26.60
C VAL A 226 15.11 18.14 25.55
N GLN A 227 15.97 17.53 24.74
CA GLN A 227 15.56 16.50 23.80
C GLN A 227 15.24 15.21 24.56
N ASP A 228 14.08 14.62 24.29
CA ASP A 228 13.70 13.31 24.80
C ASP A 228 14.04 12.23 23.77
N GLU A 229 15.05 11.42 24.07
CA GLU A 229 15.47 10.29 23.22
C GLU A 229 14.70 9.00 23.50
N THR A 230 13.81 8.99 24.49
CA THR A 230 13.05 7.82 24.94
C THR A 230 11.62 7.79 24.40
N ARG A 231 11.13 8.91 23.87
CA ARG A 231 9.77 9.06 23.35
C ARG A 231 9.78 9.62 21.93
N SER A 232 8.82 9.18 21.14
CA SER A 232 8.46 9.78 19.86
C SER A 232 7.13 10.49 19.98
N ILE A 233 6.86 11.45 19.09
CA ILE A 233 5.53 12.01 18.93
C ILE A 233 4.58 11.04 18.22
N MET A 234 5.14 10.12 17.42
CA MET A 234 4.37 9.05 16.78
C MET A 234 3.85 8.11 17.88
N PRO A 235 2.54 7.81 17.92
CA PRO A 235 1.96 6.98 18.97
C PRO A 235 2.57 5.58 19.02
N ASP A 236 2.83 5.07 20.23
CA ASP A 236 3.36 3.72 20.45
C ASP A 236 2.26 2.64 20.52
N ASP A 237 0.99 3.06 20.62
CA ASP A 237 -0.20 2.22 20.65
C ASP A 237 -0.77 1.90 19.25
N LEU A 238 -0.12 2.34 18.17
CA LEU A 238 -0.48 1.93 16.80
C LEU A 238 -0.48 0.41 16.63
N THR A 239 0.37 -0.30 17.37
CA THR A 239 0.38 -1.77 17.39
C THR A 239 -0.82 -2.40 18.10
N GLU A 240 -1.54 -1.63 18.91
CA GLU A 240 -2.81 -2.04 19.52
C GLU A 240 -4.02 -1.64 18.65
N ALA A 241 -3.90 -0.56 17.89
CA ALA A 241 -4.93 -0.07 16.96
C ALA A 241 -5.03 -0.93 15.69
N LEU A 242 -3.90 -1.44 15.19
CA LEU A 242 -3.83 -2.23 13.97
C LEU A 242 -3.95 -3.73 14.25
N THR A 243 -4.75 -4.44 13.45
CA THR A 243 -4.66 -5.91 13.44
C THR A 243 -3.35 -6.34 12.77
N ILE A 244 -2.94 -7.59 12.98
CA ILE A 244 -1.76 -8.16 12.29
C ILE A 244 -1.93 -8.03 10.76
N LYS A 245 -3.16 -8.18 10.26
CA LYS A 245 -3.45 -8.03 8.84
C LYS A 245 -3.29 -6.59 8.39
N ASP A 246 -3.90 -5.63 9.09
CA ASP A 246 -3.79 -4.20 8.74
C ASP A 246 -2.33 -3.74 8.76
N PHE A 247 -1.55 -4.24 9.72
CA PHE A 247 -0.12 -3.98 9.80
C PHE A 247 0.69 -4.54 8.62
N GLN A 248 0.34 -5.73 8.12
CA GLN A 248 0.96 -6.30 6.91
C GLN A 248 0.53 -5.57 5.65
N ASP A 249 -0.75 -5.21 5.57
CA ASP A 249 -1.36 -4.53 4.44
C ASP A 249 -0.76 -3.12 4.27
N VAL A 250 -0.68 -2.33 5.35
CA VAL A 250 -0.06 -0.99 5.31
C VAL A 250 1.43 -1.06 4.96
N GLN A 251 2.15 -2.09 5.42
CA GLN A 251 3.53 -2.30 4.99
C GLN A 251 3.65 -2.60 3.50
N ALA A 252 2.75 -3.41 2.96
CA ALA A 252 2.71 -3.70 1.53
C ALA A 252 2.44 -2.44 0.70
N PHE A 253 1.51 -1.60 1.17
CA PHE A 253 1.24 -0.30 0.56
C PHE A 253 2.45 0.65 0.63
N LEU A 254 3.08 0.82 1.78
CA LEU A 254 4.25 1.69 1.95
C LEU A 254 5.47 1.22 1.13
N MET A 255 5.62 -0.09 0.95
CA MET A 255 6.65 -0.68 0.09
C MET A 255 6.42 -0.43 -1.42
N MET A 256 5.24 0.03 -1.82
CA MET A 256 4.96 0.47 -3.19
C MET A 256 5.30 1.94 -3.44
N GLN A 257 5.48 2.74 -2.39
CA GLN A 257 5.77 4.18 -2.49
C GLN A 257 7.24 4.41 -2.84
N LYS A 258 7.58 4.28 -4.13
CA LYS A 258 8.92 4.58 -4.66
C LYS A 258 9.02 6.08 -4.96
N GLY A 259 10.15 6.69 -4.58
CA GLY A 259 10.42 8.09 -4.92
C GLY A 259 10.71 8.20 -6.41
N GLU A 260 10.39 9.35 -7.00
CA GLU A 260 10.82 9.70 -8.36
C GLU A 260 12.35 9.79 -8.49
#